data_AF-A0A969AAC7-F1
#
_entry.id   AF-A0A969AAC7-F1
#
_cell.length_a   1.000
_cell.length_b   1.000
_cell.length_c   1.000
_cell.angle_alpha   90.00
_cell.angle_beta   90.00
_cell.angle_gamma   90.00
#
_symmetry.space_group_name_H-M   'P 1'
#
loop_
_entity.id
_entity.type
_entity.pdbx_description
1 polymer ?
#
loop_
_entity_poly.entity_id
_entity_poly.type
_entity_poly.pdbx_seq_one_letter_code
_entity_poly.pdbx_strand_id
1 'polypeptide(L)'
;MTISWRNLRSLQREGIAEELDVQGTINDICKIGFFRRPVLQARRRNQVKLVLLIDSEGSMSPFNLLIKALQKSIEKAGILGNISTFYFHNCPEVYFYKKPNLTQTCPIEDVLSEQVRDNTVLIVSDAGAARRTYDGQRLKETKAFIKQLRQYTYLYAWLNPVPQPRWKTTTAEEIAEFVPMYPLDRQGLNDIVKILLGHPFPPEVRLDDQDA
;
A
#
# COMPACT_ATOMS: atom_id res chain seq x y z
N MET A 1 -3.20 -13.09 -15.99
CA MET A 1 -2.31 -13.21 -14.81
C MET A 1 -3.11 -12.85 -13.57
N THR A 2 -3.41 -13.83 -12.71
CA THR A 2 -4.20 -13.58 -11.48
C THR A 2 -3.22 -13.29 -10.34
N ILE A 3 -2.80 -12.03 -10.22
CA ILE A 3 -1.99 -11.55 -9.09
C ILE A 3 -2.88 -11.59 -7.86
N SER A 4 -2.49 -12.34 -6.82
CA SER A 4 -3.36 -12.59 -5.66
C SER A 4 -3.13 -11.57 -4.55
N TRP A 5 -3.52 -10.32 -4.82
CA TRP A 5 -3.81 -9.32 -3.80
C TRP A 5 -4.85 -9.81 -2.76
N ARG A 6 -5.52 -10.93 -3.03
CA ARG A 6 -6.41 -11.62 -2.07
C ARG A 6 -5.69 -12.00 -0.78
N ASN A 7 -4.36 -12.05 -0.77
CA ASN A 7 -3.57 -12.34 0.43
C ASN A 7 -3.45 -11.11 1.36
N LEU A 8 -3.67 -9.88 0.87
CA LEU A 8 -3.79 -8.67 1.72
C LEU A 8 -5.18 -8.63 2.38
N ARG A 9 -5.41 -9.54 3.33
CA ARG A 9 -6.65 -9.60 4.10
C ARG A 9 -6.36 -9.80 5.57
N SER A 10 -6.80 -8.84 6.38
CA SER A 10 -7.00 -9.00 7.82
C SER A 10 -8.51 -9.05 8.06
N LEU A 11 -9.04 -10.27 8.10
CA LEU A 11 -10.47 -10.51 8.25
C LEU A 11 -10.86 -10.43 9.72
N GLN A 12 -11.36 -9.28 10.17
CA GLN A 12 -11.96 -9.14 11.48
C GLN A 12 -13.49 -9.17 11.38
N ARG A 13 -14.14 -9.63 12.45
CA ARG A 13 -15.61 -9.65 12.56
C ARG A 13 -16.06 -8.33 13.18
N GLU A 14 -16.72 -7.49 12.40
CA GLU A 14 -17.27 -6.20 12.86
C GLU A 14 -18.66 -5.95 12.28
N GLY A 15 -19.49 -5.25 13.07
CA GLY A 15 -20.84 -4.83 12.67
C GLY A 15 -21.96 -5.71 13.22
N ILE A 16 -23.16 -5.53 12.66
CA ILE A 16 -24.37 -6.25 13.05
C ILE A 16 -24.21 -7.74 12.71
N ALA A 17 -24.71 -8.60 13.59
CA ALA A 17 -24.70 -10.04 13.39
C ALA A 17 -25.70 -10.42 12.29
N GLU A 18 -25.20 -10.57 11.06
CA GLU A 18 -25.99 -10.88 9.86
C GLU A 18 -25.64 -12.25 9.25
N GLU A 19 -24.50 -12.84 9.63
CA GLU A 19 -24.01 -14.10 9.06
C GLU A 19 -24.34 -15.27 9.99
N LEU A 20 -24.80 -16.40 9.43
CA LEU A 20 -25.15 -17.59 10.21
C LEU A 20 -23.87 -18.23 10.81
N ASP A 21 -23.82 -18.33 12.13
CA ASP A 21 -22.84 -19.16 12.83
C ASP A 21 -23.38 -20.59 12.96
N VAL A 22 -23.02 -21.45 12.01
CA VAL A 22 -23.44 -22.85 12.01
C VAL A 22 -22.95 -23.58 13.25
N GLN A 23 -21.71 -23.36 13.70
CA GLN A 23 -21.15 -24.06 14.85
C GLN A 23 -21.78 -23.58 16.16
N GLY A 24 -21.94 -22.26 16.31
CA GLY A 24 -22.66 -21.67 17.43
C GLY A 24 -24.10 -22.18 17.51
N THR A 25 -24.77 -22.28 16.36
CA THR A 25 -26.14 -22.81 16.27
C THR A 25 -26.23 -24.28 16.66
N ILE A 26 -25.33 -25.13 16.16
CA ILE A 26 -25.30 -26.57 16.52
C ILE A 26 -25.06 -26.74 18.02
N ASN A 27 -24.12 -25.99 18.60
CA ASN A 27 -23.83 -26.06 20.03
C ASN A 27 -25.03 -25.62 20.89
N ASP A 28 -25.78 -24.61 20.45
CA ASP A 28 -26.99 -24.14 21.13
C ASP A 28 -28.10 -25.21 21.08
N ILE A 29 -28.29 -25.85 19.91
CA ILE A 29 -29.21 -26.99 19.76
C ILE A 29 -28.81 -28.14 20.70
N CYS A 30 -27.53 -28.52 20.73
CA CYS A 30 -27.06 -29.61 21.57
C CYS A 30 -27.25 -29.33 23.07
N LYS A 31 -27.18 -28.06 23.50
CA LYS A 31 -27.39 -27.68 24.92
C LYS A 31 -28.87 -27.63 25.31
N ILE A 32 -29.72 -27.13 24.42
CA ILE A 32 -31.14 -26.87 24.72
C ILE A 32 -32.02 -28.08 24.35
N GLY A 33 -31.56 -28.93 23.43
CA GLY A 33 -32.25 -30.13 22.97
C GLY A 33 -33.22 -29.90 21.82
N PHE A 34 -33.41 -28.66 21.35
CA PHE A 34 -34.22 -28.33 20.18
C PHE A 34 -33.79 -26.98 19.56
N PHE A 35 -34.11 -26.78 18.28
CA PHE A 35 -33.73 -25.56 17.55
C PHE A 35 -34.65 -24.39 17.90
N ARG A 36 -34.09 -23.33 18.49
CA ARG A 36 -34.83 -22.11 18.87
C ARG A 36 -34.67 -20.99 17.85
N ARG A 37 -33.43 -20.61 17.56
CA ARG A 37 -33.09 -19.56 16.59
C ARG A 37 -31.66 -19.76 16.10
N PRO A 38 -31.34 -19.36 14.86
CA PRO A 38 -29.96 -19.35 14.40
C PRO A 38 -29.11 -18.39 15.23
N VAL A 39 -27.92 -18.83 15.63
CA VAL A 39 -26.90 -17.95 16.21
C VAL A 39 -26.29 -17.16 15.06
N LEU A 40 -26.34 -15.83 15.15
CA LEU A 40 -25.76 -14.95 14.16
C LEU A 40 -24.42 -14.41 14.67
N GLN A 41 -23.49 -14.23 13.74
CA GLN A 41 -22.20 -13.59 13.98
C GLN A 41 -22.00 -12.46 12.98
N ALA A 42 -21.16 -11.48 13.37
CA ALA A 42 -20.79 -10.40 12.47
C ALA A 42 -19.98 -10.95 11.28
N ARG A 43 -20.25 -10.42 10.09
CA ARG A 43 -19.56 -10.80 8.87
C ARG A 43 -18.08 -10.45 8.96
N ARG A 44 -17.21 -11.33 8.48
CA ARG A 44 -15.78 -11.02 8.34
C ARG A 44 -15.56 -9.95 7.26
N ARG A 45 -15.04 -8.78 7.65
CA ARG A 45 -14.65 -7.69 6.74
C ARG A 45 -13.14 -7.52 6.75
N ASN A 46 -12.58 -7.17 5.58
CA ASN A 46 -11.16 -6.82 5.50
C ASN A 46 -10.98 -5.42 6.08
N GLN A 47 -10.24 -5.31 7.18
CA GLN A 47 -9.95 -4.00 7.79
C GLN A 47 -8.73 -3.31 7.21
N VAL A 48 -7.89 -4.03 6.44
CA VAL A 48 -6.69 -3.45 5.86
C VAL A 48 -7.09 -2.29 4.96
N LYS A 49 -6.69 -1.08 5.36
CA LYS A 49 -6.79 0.11 4.53
C LYS A 49 -5.47 0.32 3.81
N LEU A 50 -5.56 0.47 2.49
CA LEU A 50 -4.44 0.66 1.61
C LEU A 50 -4.46 2.10 1.08
N VAL A 51 -3.39 2.84 1.35
CA VAL A 51 -3.16 4.15 0.76
C VAL A 51 -2.23 3.99 -0.43
N LEU A 52 -2.72 4.32 -1.62
CA LEU A 52 -1.94 4.33 -2.85
C LEU A 52 -1.40 5.75 -3.07
N LEU A 53 -0.08 5.90 -3.09
CA LEU A 53 0.59 7.15 -3.46
C LEU A 53 1.24 6.96 -4.83
N ILE A 54 0.79 7.68 -5.84
CA ILE A 54 1.19 7.45 -7.23
C ILE A 54 1.87 8.69 -7.81
N ASP A 55 3.09 8.53 -8.28
CA ASP A 55 3.80 9.56 -9.05
C ASP A 55 3.14 9.70 -10.42
N SER A 56 2.70 10.91 -10.72
CA SER A 56 1.99 11.26 -11.94
C SER A 56 2.78 12.29 -12.74
N GLU A 57 2.60 12.20 -14.07
CA GLU A 57 3.25 13.02 -15.08
C GLU A 57 4.73 12.70 -15.35
N GLY A 58 5.33 13.42 -16.30
CA GLY A 58 6.73 13.24 -16.68
C GLY A 58 7.05 11.82 -17.14
N SER A 59 8.04 11.21 -16.47
CA SER A 59 8.58 9.88 -16.82
C SER A 59 7.66 8.72 -16.44
N MET A 60 6.60 8.99 -15.67
CA MET A 60 5.59 7.99 -15.33
C MET A 60 4.53 7.81 -16.43
N SER A 61 4.45 8.73 -17.40
CA SER A 61 3.44 8.69 -18.48
C SER A 61 3.34 7.35 -19.23
N PRO A 62 4.46 6.68 -19.60
CA PRO A 62 4.40 5.37 -20.28
C PRO A 62 3.81 4.25 -19.42
N PHE A 63 3.83 4.39 -18.09
CA PHE A 63 3.36 3.37 -17.15
C PHE A 63 1.90 3.57 -16.72
N ASN A 64 1.23 4.62 -17.18
CA ASN A 64 -0.15 4.94 -16.79
C ASN A 64 -1.14 3.79 -17.03
N LEU A 65 -1.03 3.07 -18.16
CA LEU A 65 -1.90 1.92 -18.45
C LEU A 65 -1.69 0.77 -17.47
N LEU A 66 -0.44 0.54 -17.11
CA LEU A 66 0.01 -0.52 -16.21
C LEU A 66 -0.44 -0.24 -14.77
N ILE A 67 -0.29 1.02 -14.33
CA ILE A 67 -0.76 1.49 -13.02
C ILE A 67 -2.28 1.42 -12.92
N LYS A 68 -3.01 1.80 -13.99
CA LYS A 68 -4.48 1.63 -14.04
C LYS A 68 -4.88 0.15 -13.93
N ALA A 69 -4.14 -0.75 -14.57
CA ALA A 69 -4.39 -2.19 -14.46
C ALA A 69 -4.11 -2.70 -13.04
N LEU A 70 -3.06 -2.19 -12.39
CA LEU A 70 -2.73 -2.46 -11.00
C LEU A 70 -3.87 -2.05 -10.06
N GLN A 71 -4.32 -0.79 -10.14
CA GLN A 71 -5.44 -0.26 -9.36
C GLN A 71 -6.69 -1.14 -9.49
N LYS A 72 -7.08 -1.45 -10.74
CA LYS A 72 -8.21 -2.35 -11.02
C LYS A 72 -8.01 -3.75 -10.42
N SER A 73 -6.78 -4.26 -10.40
CA SER A 73 -6.48 -5.57 -9.81
C SER A 73 -6.59 -5.57 -8.29
N ILE A 74 -6.18 -4.48 -7.64
CA ILE A 74 -6.29 -4.29 -6.19
C ILE A 74 -7.77 -4.18 -5.80
N GLU A 75 -8.54 -3.36 -6.52
CA GLU A 75 -10.00 -3.22 -6.33
C GLU A 75 -10.72 -4.57 -6.45
N LYS A 76 -10.43 -5.35 -7.50
CA LYS A 76 -11.05 -6.67 -7.73
C LYS A 76 -10.70 -7.71 -6.67
N ALA A 77 -9.61 -7.53 -5.92
CA ALA A 77 -9.14 -8.53 -4.97
C ALA A 77 -9.90 -8.57 -3.64
N GLY A 78 -10.89 -7.70 -3.44
CA GLY A 78 -11.69 -7.67 -2.22
C GLY A 78 -11.08 -6.82 -1.10
N ILE A 79 -10.17 -5.90 -1.44
CA ILE A 79 -9.85 -4.71 -0.64
C ILE A 79 -10.92 -3.61 -0.91
N LEU A 80 -12.13 -4.05 -1.28
CA LEU A 80 -13.26 -3.20 -1.65
C LEU A 80 -13.70 -2.40 -0.41
N GLY A 81 -13.55 -1.09 -0.48
CA GLY A 81 -14.05 -0.13 0.51
C GLY A 81 -12.98 0.65 1.27
N ASN A 82 -11.75 0.16 1.34
CA ASN A 82 -10.69 0.77 2.15
C ASN A 82 -9.43 1.11 1.31
N ILE A 83 -9.60 1.63 0.10
CA ILE A 83 -8.48 2.14 -0.73
C ILE A 83 -8.60 3.65 -0.86
N SER A 84 -7.58 4.39 -0.42
CA SER A 84 -7.47 5.84 -0.66
C SER A 84 -6.33 6.07 -1.64
N THR A 85 -6.60 6.73 -2.78
CA THR A 85 -5.58 7.02 -3.80
C THR A 85 -5.24 8.50 -3.82
N PHE A 86 -3.95 8.80 -3.78
CA PHE A 86 -3.38 10.13 -3.91
C PHE A 86 -2.27 10.13 -4.94
N TYR A 87 -2.04 11.29 -5.55
CA TYR A 87 -1.03 11.50 -6.57
C TYR A 87 -0.02 12.56 -6.10
N PHE A 88 1.20 12.48 -6.61
CA PHE A 88 2.27 13.48 -6.39
C PHE A 88 3.14 13.56 -7.65
N HIS A 89 4.13 14.46 -7.67
CA HIS A 89 5.08 14.60 -8.78
C HIS A 89 6.52 14.49 -8.28
N ASN A 90 7.25 13.45 -8.72
CA ASN A 90 8.61 13.08 -8.30
C ASN A 90 8.79 12.74 -6.81
N CYS A 91 8.48 13.69 -5.91
CA CYS A 91 8.45 13.53 -4.46
C CYS A 91 7.38 14.46 -3.87
N PRO A 92 6.53 14.00 -2.92
CA PRO A 92 5.60 14.89 -2.24
C PRO A 92 6.36 15.77 -1.22
N GLU A 93 6.14 17.07 -1.29
CA GLU A 93 6.67 18.03 -0.32
C GLU A 93 5.56 18.64 0.54
N VAL A 94 4.62 19.35 -0.09
CA VAL A 94 3.58 20.12 0.62
C VAL A 94 2.19 19.53 0.40
N TYR A 95 1.94 19.00 -0.79
CA TYR A 95 0.60 18.57 -1.20
C TYR A 95 0.62 17.20 -1.88
N PHE A 96 -0.44 16.45 -1.60
CA PHE A 96 -0.93 15.39 -2.45
C PHE A 96 -2.09 15.88 -3.32
N TYR A 97 -2.46 15.10 -4.32
CA TYR A 97 -3.56 15.41 -5.24
C TYR A 97 -4.54 14.24 -5.31
N LYS A 98 -5.85 14.52 -5.42
CA LYS A 98 -6.86 13.43 -5.57
C LYS A 98 -6.98 12.93 -7.00
N LYS A 99 -6.48 13.69 -7.98
CA LYS A 99 -6.58 13.36 -9.40
C LYS A 99 -5.21 13.23 -10.07
N PRO A 100 -5.08 12.37 -11.10
CA PRO A 100 -3.81 12.13 -11.78
C PRO A 100 -3.27 13.35 -12.56
N ASN A 101 -4.11 14.32 -12.91
CA ASN A 101 -3.70 15.59 -13.51
C ASN A 101 -3.24 16.62 -12.46
N LEU A 102 -2.84 16.16 -11.28
CA LEU A 102 -2.37 16.98 -10.16
C LEU A 102 -3.34 18.11 -9.78
N THR A 103 -4.64 17.80 -9.78
CA THR A 103 -5.70 18.71 -9.31
C THR A 103 -6.33 18.20 -8.02
N GLN A 104 -7.04 19.09 -7.32
CA GLN A 104 -7.62 18.85 -5.99
C GLN A 104 -6.52 18.56 -4.95
N THR A 105 -5.84 19.62 -4.53
CA THR A 105 -4.76 19.59 -3.54
C THR A 105 -5.29 19.13 -2.18
N CYS A 106 -4.45 18.40 -1.47
CA CYS A 106 -4.64 17.97 -0.09
C CYS A 106 -3.31 18.20 0.64
N PRO A 107 -3.28 18.93 1.76
CA PRO A 107 -2.08 19.08 2.57
C PRO A 107 -1.51 17.71 2.95
N ILE A 108 -0.18 17.58 2.91
CA ILE A 108 0.49 16.31 3.19
C ILE A 108 0.19 15.82 4.61
N GLU A 109 0.27 16.71 5.62
CA GLU A 109 -0.08 16.43 7.02
C GLU A 109 -1.49 15.86 7.20
N ASP A 110 -2.49 16.40 6.51
CA ASP A 110 -3.89 15.95 6.62
C ASP A 110 -4.02 14.51 6.09
N VAL A 111 -3.40 14.24 4.94
CA VAL A 111 -3.40 12.89 4.36
C VAL A 111 -2.64 11.92 5.25
N LEU A 112 -1.47 12.32 5.78
CA LEU A 112 -0.67 11.46 6.64
C LEU A 112 -1.42 11.12 7.95
N SER A 113 -2.04 12.12 8.57
CA SER A 113 -2.75 11.96 9.84
C SER A 113 -4.07 11.20 9.72
N GLU A 114 -4.89 11.47 8.70
CA GLU A 114 -6.22 10.89 8.56
C GLU A 114 -6.24 9.59 7.74
N GLN A 115 -5.36 9.48 6.75
CA GLN A 115 -5.40 8.38 5.78
C GLN A 115 -4.30 7.36 6.01
N VAL A 116 -3.10 7.80 6.36
CA VAL A 116 -1.93 6.91 6.47
C VAL A 116 -1.74 6.33 7.85
N ARG A 117 -2.06 7.06 8.91
CA ARG A 117 -1.93 6.59 10.30
C ARG A 117 -2.53 5.19 10.46
N ASP A 118 -1.72 4.27 10.99
CA ASP A 118 -2.07 2.85 11.23
C ASP A 118 -2.48 2.05 9.98
N ASN A 119 -2.30 2.61 8.79
CA ASN A 119 -2.69 2.00 7.53
C ASN A 119 -1.47 1.62 6.68
N THR A 120 -1.72 0.76 5.71
CA THR A 120 -0.69 0.27 4.79
C THR A 120 -0.51 1.25 3.62
N VAL A 121 0.73 1.53 3.23
CA VAL A 121 1.05 2.50 2.18
C VAL A 121 1.80 1.82 1.05
N LEU A 122 1.32 1.98 -0.17
CA LEU A 122 2.02 1.55 -1.37
C LEU A 122 2.35 2.78 -2.22
N ILE A 123 3.64 3.07 -2.35
CA ILE A 123 4.17 4.13 -3.19
C ILE A 123 4.46 3.55 -4.57
N VAL A 124 4.05 4.23 -5.64
CA VAL A 124 4.28 3.82 -7.02
C VAL A 124 4.98 4.94 -7.77
N SER A 125 6.26 4.76 -8.11
CA SER A 125 7.08 5.78 -8.78
C SER A 125 8.32 5.16 -9.40
N ASP A 126 8.82 5.77 -10.49
CA ASP A 126 10.06 5.37 -11.16
C ASP A 126 11.32 5.72 -10.35
N ALA A 127 11.20 6.60 -9.34
CA ALA A 127 12.33 7.10 -8.54
C ALA A 127 13.49 7.65 -9.40
N GLY A 128 13.20 8.18 -10.59
CA GLY A 128 14.22 8.67 -11.54
C GLY A 128 14.81 7.61 -12.49
N ALA A 129 14.53 6.33 -12.28
CA ALA A 129 15.07 5.24 -13.10
C ALA A 129 14.64 5.30 -14.58
N ALA A 130 13.43 5.79 -14.88
CA ALA A 130 12.96 5.84 -16.25
C ALA A 130 13.67 6.93 -17.08
N ARG A 131 14.16 7.99 -16.43
CA ARG A 131 14.97 9.04 -17.07
C ARG A 131 16.46 8.69 -17.15
N ARG A 132 16.91 7.68 -16.41
CA ARG A 132 18.33 7.32 -16.24
C ARG A 132 19.19 8.47 -15.72
N THR A 133 18.62 9.26 -14.81
CA THR A 133 19.28 10.43 -14.23
C THR A 133 19.48 10.24 -12.74
N TYR A 134 20.59 10.77 -12.24
CA TYR A 134 20.79 10.99 -10.82
C TYR A 134 20.36 12.41 -10.45
N ASP A 135 19.56 12.52 -9.41
CA ASP A 135 19.02 13.76 -8.86
C ASP A 135 19.13 13.71 -7.34
N GLY A 136 20.14 14.40 -6.81
CA GLY A 136 20.40 14.47 -5.37
C GLY A 136 19.37 15.31 -4.61
N GLN A 137 18.63 16.20 -5.28
CA GLN A 137 17.57 16.96 -4.64
C GLN A 137 16.35 16.05 -4.38
N ARG A 138 15.94 15.31 -5.42
CA ARG A 138 14.89 14.28 -5.28
C ARG A 138 15.22 13.25 -4.20
N LEU A 139 16.50 12.84 -4.10
CA LEU A 139 16.95 11.92 -3.05
C LEU A 139 16.72 12.50 -1.65
N LYS A 140 17.12 13.76 -1.42
CA LYS A 140 16.96 14.44 -0.13
C LYS A 140 15.49 14.60 0.24
N GLU A 141 14.66 15.03 -0.71
CA GLU A 141 13.21 15.17 -0.53
C GLU A 141 12.58 13.82 -0.21
N THR A 142 12.97 12.75 -0.92
CA THR A 142 12.44 11.40 -0.67
C THR A 142 12.84 10.92 0.72
N LYS A 143 14.09 11.15 1.16
CA LYS A 143 14.52 10.83 2.53
C LYS A 143 13.70 11.58 3.57
N ALA A 144 13.47 12.88 3.38
CA ALA A 144 12.65 13.68 4.28
C ALA A 144 11.20 13.18 4.35
N PHE A 145 10.59 12.89 3.19
CA PHE A 145 9.24 12.35 3.12
C PHE A 145 9.13 10.98 3.79
N ILE A 146 10.07 10.06 3.54
CA ILE A 146 10.05 8.73 4.19
C ILE A 146 10.26 8.85 5.70
N LYS A 147 11.11 9.77 6.16
CA LYS A 147 11.27 10.07 7.60
C LYS A 147 9.97 10.57 8.22
N GLN A 148 9.24 11.46 7.54
CA GLN A 148 7.93 11.94 7.97
C GLN A 148 6.89 10.79 7.95
N LEU A 149 6.84 10.00 6.89
CA LEU A 149 5.93 8.86 6.71
C LEU A 149 6.07 7.83 7.85
N ARG A 150 7.31 7.52 8.25
CA ARG A 150 7.63 6.59 9.35
C ARG A 150 7.03 7.00 10.70
N GLN A 151 6.68 8.28 10.89
CA GLN A 151 6.00 8.75 12.10
C GLN A 151 4.53 8.29 12.17
N TYR A 152 3.93 7.89 11.04
CA TYR A 152 2.53 7.50 10.93
C TYR A 152 2.32 6.01 10.66
N THR A 153 3.24 5.36 9.95
CA THR A 153 3.17 3.93 9.66
C THR A 153 4.54 3.33 9.36
N TYR A 154 4.73 2.07 9.76
CA TYR A 154 5.87 1.24 9.36
C TYR A 154 5.52 0.28 8.21
N LEU A 155 4.25 0.23 7.81
CA LEU A 155 3.76 -0.68 6.78
C LEU A 155 3.75 0.01 5.42
N TYR A 156 4.93 0.29 4.87
CA TYR A 156 5.07 0.90 3.55
C TYR A 156 5.96 0.10 2.63
N ALA A 157 5.64 0.13 1.33
CA ALA A 157 6.46 -0.45 0.27
C ALA A 157 6.47 0.45 -0.97
N TRP A 158 7.54 0.35 -1.75
CA TRP A 158 7.69 1.08 -3.00
C TRP A 158 7.67 0.14 -4.20
N LEU A 159 6.88 0.49 -5.20
CA LEU A 159 6.75 -0.24 -6.44
C LEU A 159 7.28 0.59 -7.59
N ASN A 160 8.37 0.13 -8.17
CA ASN A 160 9.00 0.79 -9.31
C ASN A 160 8.62 0.06 -10.61
N PRO A 161 7.95 0.74 -11.56
CA PRO A 161 7.56 0.11 -12.82
C PRO A 161 8.75 -0.17 -13.75
N VAL A 162 9.93 0.40 -13.46
CA VAL A 162 11.16 0.16 -14.19
C VAL A 162 11.84 -1.12 -13.66
N PRO A 163 12.34 -2.03 -14.51
CA PRO A 163 13.07 -3.21 -14.07
C PRO A 163 14.32 -2.88 -13.25
N GLN A 164 14.55 -3.64 -12.17
CA GLN A 164 15.64 -3.43 -11.21
C GLN A 164 17.04 -3.24 -11.81
N PRO A 165 17.47 -3.97 -12.87
CA PRO A 165 18.79 -3.73 -13.47
C PRO A 165 19.01 -2.32 -14.00
N ARG A 166 17.93 -1.56 -14.28
CA ARG A 166 17.99 -0.17 -14.77
C ARG A 166 18.00 0.88 -13.66
N TRP A 167 17.89 0.48 -12.40
CA TRP A 167 17.98 1.42 -11.28
C TRP A 167 19.43 1.86 -11.04
N LYS A 168 20.40 1.01 -11.39
CA LYS A 168 21.84 1.28 -11.25
C LYS A 168 22.20 2.64 -11.86
N THR A 169 23.04 3.40 -11.17
CA THR A 169 23.50 4.74 -11.56
C THR A 169 22.41 5.82 -11.63
N THR A 170 21.25 5.57 -11.02
CA THR A 170 20.12 6.52 -10.95
C THR A 170 19.71 6.76 -9.50
N THR A 171 18.90 7.79 -9.24
CA THR A 171 18.38 8.06 -7.89
C THR A 171 17.66 6.86 -7.26
N ALA A 172 17.06 6.00 -8.09
CA ALA A 172 16.35 4.81 -7.64
C ALA A 172 17.27 3.80 -6.92
N GLU A 173 18.54 3.70 -7.30
CA GLU A 173 19.50 2.81 -6.63
C GLU A 173 19.65 3.19 -5.16
N GLU A 174 19.89 4.46 -4.86
CA GLU A 174 20.03 4.95 -3.49
C GLU A 174 18.70 4.95 -2.72
N ILE A 175 17.58 5.22 -3.38
CA ILE A 175 16.25 5.11 -2.75
C ILE A 175 15.96 3.67 -2.31
N ALA A 176 16.40 2.67 -3.09
CA ALA A 176 16.22 1.26 -2.75
C ALA A 176 16.99 0.85 -1.48
N GLU A 177 18.02 1.60 -1.07
CA GLU A 177 18.82 1.25 0.10
C GLU A 177 18.09 1.50 1.41
N PHE A 178 17.15 2.47 1.48
CA PHE A 178 16.44 2.83 2.71
C PHE A 178 14.91 2.65 2.63
N VAL A 179 14.40 2.19 1.49
CA VAL A 179 12.98 1.86 1.28
C VAL A 179 12.86 0.46 0.69
N PRO A 180 11.92 -0.38 1.15
CA PRO A 180 11.64 -1.66 0.52
C PRO A 180 11.02 -1.46 -0.86
N MET A 181 11.88 -1.30 -1.87
CA MET A 181 11.52 -1.05 -3.26
C MET A 181 11.63 -2.30 -4.13
N TYR A 182 10.55 -2.60 -4.86
CA TYR A 182 10.45 -3.78 -5.70
C TYR A 182 10.06 -3.41 -7.15
N PRO A 183 10.53 -4.18 -8.14
CA PRO A 183 10.11 -4.00 -9.52
C PRO A 183 8.66 -4.43 -9.73
N LEU A 184 7.99 -3.87 -10.74
CA LEU A 184 6.69 -4.33 -11.16
C LEU A 184 6.77 -5.61 -12.00
N ASP A 185 7.02 -6.71 -11.31
CA ASP A 185 6.88 -8.06 -11.81
C ASP A 185 6.15 -8.95 -10.80
N ARG A 186 5.98 -10.23 -11.14
CA ARG A 186 5.24 -11.17 -10.29
C ARG A 186 5.91 -11.36 -8.93
N GLN A 187 7.24 -11.36 -8.87
CA GLN A 187 7.98 -11.59 -7.64
C GLN A 187 7.90 -10.36 -6.75
N GLY A 188 8.19 -9.17 -7.30
CA GLY A 188 8.09 -7.90 -6.58
C GLY A 188 6.70 -7.64 -6.01
N LEU A 189 5.64 -7.99 -6.74
CA LEU A 189 4.27 -7.91 -6.21
C LEU A 189 4.00 -8.84 -5.03
N ASN A 190 4.54 -10.07 -5.06
CA ASN A 190 4.41 -10.99 -3.93
C ASN A 190 5.17 -10.49 -2.70
N ASP A 191 6.36 -9.92 -2.90
CA ASP A 191 7.18 -9.42 -1.80
C ASP A 191 6.61 -8.12 -1.21
N ILE A 192 6.05 -7.23 -2.03
CA ILE A 192 5.24 -6.08 -1.55
C ILE A 192 4.10 -6.56 -0.66
N VAL A 193 3.34 -7.57 -1.09
CA VAL A 193 2.23 -8.10 -0.28
C VAL A 193 2.71 -8.57 1.08
N LYS A 194 3.88 -9.20 1.19
CA LYS A 194 4.45 -9.60 2.48
C LYS A 194 4.76 -8.39 3.36
N ILE A 195 5.42 -7.37 2.81
CA ILE A 195 5.74 -6.14 3.56
C ILE A 195 4.48 -5.46 4.07
N LEU A 196 3.46 -5.33 3.22
CA LEU A 196 2.18 -4.72 3.59
C LEU A 196 1.37 -5.57 4.59
N LEU A 197 1.69 -6.86 4.76
CA LEU A 197 1.15 -7.72 5.82
C LEU A 197 1.93 -7.63 7.14
N GLY A 198 2.98 -6.82 7.21
CA GLY A 198 3.80 -6.64 8.42
C GLY A 198 4.97 -7.60 8.55
N HIS A 199 5.38 -8.26 7.47
CA HIS A 199 6.68 -8.93 7.46
C HIS A 199 7.81 -7.89 7.59
N PRO A 200 8.93 -8.25 8.25
CA PRO A 200 10.05 -7.35 8.42
C PRO A 200 10.64 -6.96 7.05
N PHE A 201 11.25 -5.78 7.00
CA PHE A 201 11.93 -5.32 5.80
C PHE A 201 13.10 -6.26 5.46
N PRO A 202 13.47 -6.35 4.16
CA PRO A 202 14.64 -7.10 3.75
C PRO A 202 15.88 -6.57 4.47
N PRO A 203 16.85 -7.44 4.84
CA PRO A 203 18.06 -7.04 5.56
C PRO A 203 18.94 -6.06 4.76
N GLU A 204 18.76 -6.00 3.45
CA GLU A 204 19.45 -5.05 2.57
C GLU A 204 18.95 -3.62 2.73
N VAL A 205 17.72 -3.43 3.23
CA VAL A 205 17.15 -2.11 3.48
C VAL A 205 17.68 -1.58 4.81
N ARG A 206 18.58 -0.61 4.72
CA ARG A 206 19.16 0.10 5.85
C ARG A 206 18.19 1.18 6.29
N LEU A 207 17.41 0.85 7.33
CA LEU A 207 16.74 1.88 8.10
C LEU A 207 17.83 2.54 8.96
N ASP A 208 18.28 3.73 8.55
CA ASP A 208 19.16 4.51 9.41
C ASP A 208 18.41 4.78 10.72
N ASP A 209 18.82 4.08 11.78
CA ASP A 209 18.44 4.35 13.17
C ASP A 209 19.32 5.46 13.78
N GLN A 210 20.13 6.13 12.95
CA GLN A 210 21.01 7.23 13.35
C GLN A 210 20.37 8.57 13.01
N ASP A 211 19.33 8.93 13.76
CA ASP A 211 18.83 10.30 13.90
C ASP A 211 18.02 10.38 15.22
N ALA A 212 18.63 9.87 16.30
CA ALA A 212 18.21 10.10 17.68
C ALA A 212 18.96 11.31 18.26
#